data_AF-A0A917ZAZ1-F1
#
_entry.id   AF-A0A917ZAZ1-F1
#
_cell.length_a   1.000
_cell.length_b   1.000
_cell.length_c   1.000
_cell.angle_alpha   90.00
_cell.angle_beta   90.00
_cell.angle_gamma   90.00
#
_symmetry.space_group_name_H-M   'P 1'
#
loop_
_entity.id
_entity.type
_entity.pdbx_description
1 polymer ?
#
loop_
_entity_poly.entity_id
_entity_poly.type
_entity_poly.pdbx_seq_one_letter_code
_entity_poly.pdbx_strand_id
1 'polypeptide(L)'
;MAHARRKFVELHVTGKSQIAGQAVEYIKQLYKVEHDARDLAPDERQRLRQDHSKPITEALHAWMQAQRLKVPDGTAIANALDYSLKR
;
A
#
# COMPACT_ATOMS: atom_id res chain seq x y z
N MET A 1 4.71 -5.55 -5.53
CA MET A 1 3.43 -4.89 -5.22
C MET A 1 2.20 -5.82 -5.26
N ALA A 2 1.97 -6.60 -6.33
CA ALA A 2 0.76 -7.45 -6.44
C ALA A 2 0.55 -8.47 -5.30
N HIS A 3 1.62 -9.10 -4.79
CA HIS A 3 1.53 -10.07 -3.70
C HIS A 3 1.24 -9.46 -2.32
N ALA A 4 1.71 -8.23 -2.05
CA ALA A 4 1.44 -7.53 -0.80
C ALA A 4 -0.03 -7.09 -0.71
N ARG A 5 -0.57 -6.54 -1.80
CA ARG A 5 -2.00 -6.19 -1.92
C ARG A 5 -2.90 -7.38 -1.65
N ARG A 6 -2.61 -8.54 -2.24
CA ARG A 6 -3.46 -9.73 -2.10
C ARG A 6 -3.60 -10.15 -0.64
N LYS A 7 -2.53 -10.05 0.17
CA LYS A 7 -2.57 -10.31 1.61
C LYS A 7 -3.47 -9.31 2.37
N PHE A 8 -3.36 -8.01 2.10
CA PHE A 8 -4.22 -7.01 2.75
C PHE A 8 -5.69 -7.13 2.32
N VAL A 9 -5.95 -7.35 1.03
CA VAL A 9 -7.32 -7.56 0.54
C VAL A 9 -7.96 -8.79 1.17
N GLU A 10 -7.23 -9.90 1.28
CA GLU A 10 -7.72 -11.11 1.94
C GLU A 10 -8.03 -10.87 3.42
N LEU A 11 -7.18 -10.12 4.13
CA LEU A 11 -7.42 -9.74 5.53
C LEU A 11 -8.60 -8.78 5.70
N HIS A 12 -8.85 -7.92 4.71
CA HIS A 12 -9.99 -6.99 4.71
C HIS A 12 -11.31 -7.70 4.39
N VAL A 13 -11.33 -8.54 3.34
CA VAL A 13 -12.52 -9.30 2.90
C VAL A 13 -12.95 -10.32 3.96
N THR A 14 -12.00 -10.90 4.70
CA THR A 14 -12.33 -11.81 5.81
C THR A 14 -12.78 -11.09 7.08
N GLY A 15 -12.88 -9.76 7.09
CA GLY A 15 -13.30 -8.97 8.25
C GLY A 15 -12.32 -8.98 9.42
N LYS A 16 -11.13 -9.55 9.24
CA LYS A 16 -10.15 -9.79 10.31
C LYS A 16 -9.40 -8.54 10.74
N SER A 17 -9.48 -7.44 9.99
CA SER A 17 -8.80 -6.21 10.36
C SER A 17 -9.35 -4.96 9.66
N GLN A 18 -9.74 -3.95 10.45
CA GLN A 18 -10.00 -2.60 9.93
C GLN A 18 -8.73 -1.94 9.39
N ILE A 19 -7.56 -2.28 9.93
CA ILE A 19 -6.25 -1.78 9.47
C ILE A 19 -5.99 -2.19 8.02
N ALA A 20 -6.43 -3.38 7.62
CA ALA A 20 -6.31 -3.85 6.23
C ALA A 20 -7.09 -2.97 5.23
N GLY A 21 -8.21 -2.36 5.65
CA GLY A 21 -8.99 -1.44 4.80
C GLY A 21 -8.21 -0.17 4.45
N GLN A 22 -7.50 0.41 5.42
CA GLN A 22 -6.65 1.57 5.18
C GLN A 22 -5.50 1.24 4.21
N ALA A 23 -4.85 0.08 4.36
CA ALA A 23 -3.82 -0.38 3.43
C ALA A 23 -4.37 -0.52 1.99
N VAL A 24 -5.58 -1.07 1.84
CA VAL A 24 -6.25 -1.20 0.54
C VAL A 24 -6.51 0.17 -0.09
N GLU A 25 -6.87 1.18 0.71
CA GLU A 25 -7.15 2.52 0.20
C GLU A 25 -5.89 3.23 -0.32
N TYR A 26 -4.78 3.17 0.40
CA TYR A 26 -3.49 3.67 -0.11
C TYR A 26 -3.09 2.99 -1.42
N ILE A 27 -3.28 1.67 -1.51
CA ILE A 27 -2.97 0.91 -2.72
C ILE A 27 -3.88 1.34 -3.88
N LYS A 28 -5.17 1.60 -3.65
CA LYS A 28 -6.08 2.12 -4.69
C LYS A 28 -5.62 3.49 -5.19
N GLN A 29 -5.17 4.38 -4.32
CA GLN A 29 -4.65 5.69 -4.72
C GLN A 29 -3.42 5.55 -5.64
N LEU A 30 -2.49 4.65 -5.31
CA LEU A 30 -1.35 4.34 -6.18
C LEU A 30 -1.81 3.82 -7.56
N TYR A 31 -2.78 2.91 -7.60
CA TYR A 31 -3.33 2.42 -8.88
C TYR A 31 -4.01 3.51 -9.69
N LYS A 32 -4.67 4.47 -9.04
CA LYS A 32 -5.26 5.61 -9.72
C LYS A 32 -4.18 6.46 -10.39
N VAL A 33 -3.09 6.77 -9.68
CA VAL A 33 -1.95 7.49 -10.26
C VAL A 33 -1.35 6.70 -11.43
N GLU A 34 -1.15 5.39 -11.30
CA GLU A 34 -0.63 4.55 -12.39
C GLU A 34 -1.58 4.46 -13.59
N HIS A 35 -2.89 4.48 -13.34
CA HIS A 35 -3.90 4.53 -14.38
C HIS A 35 -3.86 5.86 -15.14
N ASP A 36 -3.82 6.98 -14.41
CA ASP A 36 -3.74 8.32 -15.00
C ASP A 36 -2.41 8.52 -15.76
N ALA A 37 -1.34 7.84 -15.34
CA ALA A 37 -0.05 7.88 -16.02
C ALA A 37 0.06 6.95 -17.25
N ARG A 38 -0.96 6.13 -17.53
CA ARG A 38 -0.91 5.11 -18.59
C ARG A 38 -0.82 5.73 -19.98
N ASP A 39 -1.62 6.75 -20.21
CA ASP A 39 -1.75 7.40 -21.53
C ASP A 39 -0.77 8.58 -21.71
N LEU A 40 0.07 8.87 -20.70
CA LEU A 40 1.09 9.92 -20.75
C LEU A 40 2.38 9.45 -21.41
N ALA A 41 3.13 10.42 -21.97
CA ALA A 41 4.49 10.18 -22.45
C ALA A 41 5.41 9.72 -21.30
N PRO A 42 6.52 9.01 -21.59
CA PRO A 42 7.42 8.49 -20.56
C PRO A 42 7.89 9.54 -19.53
N ASP A 43 8.21 10.76 -19.99
CA ASP A 43 8.71 11.85 -19.15
C ASP A 43 7.60 12.42 -18.24
N GLU A 44 6.40 12.58 -18.78
CA GLU A 44 5.23 13.04 -18.03
C GLU A 44 4.77 11.98 -17.02
N ARG A 45 4.81 10.71 -17.39
CA ARG A 45 4.58 9.58 -16.49
C ARG A 45 5.57 9.57 -15.32
N GLN A 46 6.85 9.86 -15.59
CA GLN A 46 7.86 9.92 -14.55
C GLN A 46 7.62 11.10 -13.60
N ARG A 47 7.27 12.28 -14.13
CA ARG A 47 6.88 13.44 -13.31
C ARG A 47 5.66 13.14 -12.45
N LEU A 48 4.58 12.61 -13.04
CA LEU A 48 3.36 12.28 -12.30
C LEU A 48 3.64 11.28 -11.17
N ARG A 49 4.50 10.28 -11.40
CA ARG A 49 4.92 9.34 -10.34
C ARG A 49 5.71 10.02 -9.24
N GLN A 50 6.62 10.94 -9.57
CA GLN A 50 7.38 11.68 -8.56
C GLN A 50 6.49 12.62 -7.74
N ASP A 51 5.55 13.29 -8.39
CA ASP A 51 4.71 14.31 -7.74
C ASP A 51 3.57 13.67 -6.93
N HIS A 52 3.00 12.57 -7.43
CA HIS A 52 1.81 11.95 -6.83
C HIS A 52 2.07 10.58 -6.21
N SER A 53 2.78 9.68 -6.91
CA SER A 53 2.98 8.31 -6.40
C SER A 53 3.98 8.24 -5.24
N LYS A 54 5.03 9.06 -5.26
CA LYS A 54 6.06 9.09 -4.23
C LYS A 54 5.50 9.48 -2.85
N PRO A 55 4.79 10.62 -2.66
CA PRO A 55 4.26 10.97 -1.35
C PRO A 55 3.26 9.94 -0.81
N ILE A 56 2.46 9.31 -1.69
CA ILE A 56 1.54 8.24 -1.29
C ILE A 56 2.32 7.01 -0.80
N THR A 57 3.39 6.64 -1.50
CA THR A 57 4.23 5.48 -1.12
C THR A 57 4.93 5.73 0.21
N GLU A 58 5.46 6.94 0.41
CA GLU A 58 6.09 7.36 1.67
C GLU A 58 5.09 7.37 2.83
N ALA A 59 3.90 7.93 2.62
CA ALA A 59 2.83 7.93 3.61
C ALA A 59 2.37 6.52 3.96
N LEU A 60 2.19 5.65 2.96
CA LEU A 60 1.86 4.24 3.17
C LEU A 60 2.96 3.53 3.98
N HIS A 61 4.24 3.76 3.66
CA HIS A 61 5.36 3.16 4.38
C HIS A 61 5.42 3.60 5.85
N ALA A 62 5.34 4.92 6.10
CA ALA A 62 5.30 5.46 7.45
C ALA A 62 4.09 4.94 8.25
N TRP A 63 2.92 4.87 7.61
CA TRP A 63 1.72 4.29 8.22
C TRP A 63 1.92 2.81 8.55
N MET A 64 2.48 2.00 7.65
CA MET A 64 2.73 0.57 7.90
C MET A 64 3.68 0.36 9.09
N GLN A 65 4.73 1.18 9.21
CA GLN A 65 5.63 1.16 10.37
C GLN A 65 4.87 1.51 11.67
N ALA A 66 4.08 2.57 11.66
CA ALA A 66 3.30 2.99 12.81
C ALA A 66 2.26 1.94 13.24
N GLN A 67 1.62 1.25 12.30
CA GLN A 67 0.70 0.16 12.61
C GLN A 67 1.45 -1.07 13.14
N ARG A 68 2.63 -1.37 12.60
CA ARG A 68 3.40 -2.53 13.03
C ARG A 68 3.79 -2.48 14.52
N LEU A 69 3.99 -1.28 15.07
CA LEU A 69 4.23 -1.06 16.49
C LEU A 69 3.01 -1.30 17.38
N LYS A 70 1.79 -1.23 16.81
CA LYS A 70 0.52 -1.37 17.54
C LYS A 70 -0.07 -2.77 17.43
N VAL A 71 0.32 -3.52 16.41
CA VAL A 71 -0.18 -4.86 16.15
C VAL A 71 0.69 -5.90 16.89
N PRO A 72 0.08 -6.84 17.63
CA PRO A 72 0.81 -7.96 18.22
C PRO A 72 1.52 -8.84 17.19
N ASP A 73 2.71 -9.31 17.56
CA ASP A 73 3.47 -10.27 16.78
C ASP A 73 2.70 -11.57 16.54
N GLY A 74 3.02 -12.25 15.44
CA GLY A 74 2.39 -13.53 15.07
C GLY A 74 0.98 -13.42 14.47
N THR A 75 0.38 -12.22 14.47
CA THR A 75 -0.90 -12.00 13.79
C THR A 75 -0.72 -11.97 12.27
N ALA A 76 -1.78 -12.34 11.55
CA ALA A 76 -1.75 -12.33 10.08
C ALA A 76 -1.50 -10.93 9.49
N ILE A 77 -1.96 -9.86 10.17
CA ILE A 77 -1.71 -8.48 9.76
C ILE A 77 -0.28 -8.03 10.06
N ALA A 78 0.33 -8.45 11.18
CA ALA A 78 1.76 -8.21 11.45
C ALA A 78 2.64 -8.85 10.36
N ASN A 79 2.35 -10.11 9.99
CA ASN A 79 3.06 -10.81 8.92
C ASN A 79 2.87 -10.13 7.54
N ALA A 80 1.71 -9.54 7.27
CA ALA A 80 1.46 -8.80 6.04
C ALA A 80 2.22 -7.46 6.02
N LEU A 81 2.26 -6.74 7.15
CA LEU A 81 3.04 -5.51 7.32
C LEU A 81 4.55 -5.80 7.17
N ASP A 82 5.07 -6.81 7.87
CA ASP A 82 6.49 -7.19 7.80
C ASP A 82 6.91 -7.61 6.39
N TYR A 83 6.07 -8.38 5.69
CA TYR A 83 6.33 -8.74 4.30
C TYR A 83 6.37 -7.53 3.37
N SER A 84 5.55 -6.51 3.65
CA SER A 84 5.43 -5.32 2.80
C SER A 84 6.50 -4.28 3.10
N LEU A 85 6.99 -4.20 4.34
CA LEU A 85 8.09 -3.33 4.77
C LEU A 85 9.47 -3.86 4.36
N LYS A 86 9.62 -5.18 4.20
CA LYS A 86 10.90 -5.82 3.79
C LYS A 86 11.16 -5.84 2.28
N ARG A 87 10.25 -5.31 1.46
CA ARG A 87 10.25 -5.46 0.00
C ARG A 87 10.35 -4.10 -0.69
#